data_AF-A0A0F9HJ88-F1
#
_entry.id   AF-A0A0F9HJ88-F1
#
_cell.length_a   1.000
_cell.length_b   1.000
_cell.length_c   1.000
_cell.angle_alpha   90.00
_cell.angle_beta   90.00
_cell.angle_gamma   90.00
#
_symmetry.space_group_name_H-M   'P 1'
#
loop_
_entity.id
_entity.type
_entity.pdbx_description
1 polymer ?
#
loop_
_entity_poly.entity_id
_entity_poly.type
_entity_poly.pdbx_seq_one_letter_code
_entity_poly.pdbx_strand_id
1 'polypeptide(L)'
;MAKKKATKKPCPVCGSMNHTKCTLDDPITNEMLGIEDSAVNHPKHYGGEDDPYEAIKVIEAWGLGFNIGNTVKYLARADKKGKRLEDLKKSLWYLNREIKN
;
A
#
# COMPACT_ATOMS: atom_id res chain seq x y z
N MET A 1 40.40 33.40 32.60
CA MET A 1 40.45 32.49 31.42
C MET A 1 39.11 32.56 30.70
N ALA A 2 39.07 33.08 29.47
CA ALA A 2 37.82 33.24 28.71
C ALA A 2 37.37 31.89 28.12
N LYS A 3 36.17 31.43 28.48
CA LYS A 3 35.56 30.21 27.93
C LYS A 3 35.21 30.46 26.45
N LYS A 4 35.90 29.81 25.52
CA LYS A 4 35.57 29.83 24.08
C LYS A 4 34.18 29.21 23.90
N LYS A 5 33.17 29.99 23.52
CA LYS A 5 31.84 29.47 23.15
C LYS A 5 31.98 28.65 21.86
N ALA A 6 31.59 27.37 21.90
CA ALA A 6 31.58 26.52 20.72
C ALA A 6 30.58 27.08 19.70
N THR A 7 31.05 27.39 18.49
CA THR A 7 30.19 27.81 17.39
C THR A 7 29.44 26.59 16.88
N LYS A 8 28.09 26.64 16.88
CA LYS A 8 27.26 25.57 16.29
C LYS A 8 27.51 25.54 14.78
N LYS A 9 27.95 24.40 14.26
CA LYS A 9 28.12 24.18 12.81
C LYS A 9 26.76 23.84 12.18
N PRO A 10 26.45 24.32 10.96
CA PRO A 10 25.20 24.01 10.28
C PRO A 10 25.13 22.52 9.91
N CYS A 11 23.91 21.98 9.83
CA CYS A 11 23.68 20.62 9.37
C CYS A 11 24.25 20.44 7.94
N PRO A 12 25.09 19.43 7.68
CA PRO A 12 25.71 19.23 6.37
C PRO A 12 24.72 18.77 5.28
N VAL A 13 23.54 18.30 5.68
CA VAL A 13 22.50 17.78 4.76
C VAL A 13 21.55 18.89 4.32
N CYS A 14 21.08 19.69 5.27
CA CYS A 14 19.97 20.63 5.07
C CYS A 14 20.34 22.09 5.43
N GLY A 15 21.59 22.37 5.83
CA GLY A 15 22.10 23.70 6.12
C GLY A 15 21.56 24.37 7.40
N SER A 16 20.64 23.72 8.11
CA SER A 16 19.98 24.27 9.30
C SER A 16 20.95 24.52 10.45
N MET A 17 20.78 25.66 11.14
CA MET A 17 21.50 26.00 12.37
C MET A 17 20.81 25.46 13.64
N ASN A 18 19.60 24.90 13.50
CA ASN A 18 18.75 24.49 14.62
C ASN A 18 19.03 23.06 15.11
N HIS A 19 19.60 22.21 14.26
CA HIS A 19 20.05 20.86 14.61
C HIS A 19 21.39 20.57 13.94
N THR A 20 22.13 19.60 14.49
CA THR A 20 23.48 19.23 13.98
C THR A 20 23.46 18.03 13.04
N LYS A 21 22.35 17.29 12.95
CA LYS A 21 22.10 16.20 11.98
C LYS A 21 20.61 16.18 11.61
N CYS A 22 20.29 16.15 10.31
CA CYS A 22 18.94 15.84 9.82
C CYS A 22 18.76 14.31 10.04
N THR A 23 17.79 13.90 10.85
CA THR A 23 17.49 12.46 11.09
C THR A 23 16.43 11.97 10.10
N LEU A 24 16.42 10.68 9.78
CA LEU A 24 15.48 10.05 8.82
C LEU A 24 13.99 10.20 9.20
N ASP A 25 13.71 10.72 10.39
CA ASP A 25 12.37 11.00 10.89
C ASP A 25 11.93 12.47 10.64
N ASP A 26 12.75 13.29 9.98
CA ASP A 26 12.42 14.69 9.67
C ASP A 26 11.54 14.78 8.40
N PRO A 27 10.33 15.37 8.47
CA PRO A 27 9.34 15.40 7.37
C PRO A 27 9.80 16.17 6.12
N ILE A 28 10.87 16.96 6.23
CA ILE A 28 11.47 17.71 5.12
C ILE A 28 12.18 16.77 4.13
N THR A 29 12.60 15.58 4.58
CA THR A 29 13.32 14.61 3.74
C THR A 29 12.42 13.92 2.71
N ASN A 30 11.13 13.72 3.01
CA ASN A 30 10.19 13.04 2.12
C ASN A 30 9.83 13.88 0.88
N GLU A 31 9.70 15.20 1.02
CA GLU A 31 9.35 16.09 -0.09
C GLU A 31 10.50 16.28 -1.08
N MET A 32 11.76 16.25 -0.63
CA MET A 32 12.94 16.37 -1.51
C MET A 32 13.34 15.06 -2.21
N LEU A 33 13.00 13.89 -1.64
CA LEU A 33 13.40 12.58 -2.18
C LEU A 33 12.34 11.89 -3.06
N GLY A 34 11.14 12.47 -3.20
CA GLY A 34 10.09 11.92 -4.06
C GLY A 34 9.69 10.49 -3.71
N ILE A 35 9.79 10.12 -2.42
CA ILE A 35 9.38 8.80 -1.94
C ILE A 35 7.86 8.85 -1.82
N GLU A 36 7.17 8.56 -2.91
CA GLU A 36 5.74 8.26 -2.85
C GLU A 36 5.53 7.00 -2.02
N ASP A 37 4.50 7.03 -1.18
CA ASP A 37 4.13 5.96 -0.27
C ASP A 37 3.79 4.69 -1.09
N SER A 38 4.82 3.87 -1.34
CA SER A 38 4.79 2.71 -2.24
C SER A 38 3.88 1.57 -1.78
N ALA A 39 3.20 1.74 -0.65
CA ALA A 39 2.17 0.83 -0.16
C ALA A 39 0.86 0.91 -0.96
N VAL A 40 0.60 2.03 -1.65
CA VAL A 40 -0.68 2.25 -2.35
C VAL A 40 -0.52 2.21 -3.86
N ASN A 41 0.54 2.82 -4.40
CA ASN A 41 0.64 2.99 -5.86
C ASN A 41 1.22 1.77 -6.59
N HIS A 42 2.17 1.02 -6.01
CA HIS A 42 2.73 -0.20 -6.63
C HIS A 42 3.36 -1.13 -5.55
N PRO A 43 2.56 -1.83 -4.72
CA PRO A 43 3.13 -2.79 -3.80
C PRO A 43 3.83 -3.90 -4.61
N LYS A 44 5.14 -4.11 -4.40
CA LYS A 44 5.97 -5.19 -4.98
C LYS A 44 5.48 -6.63 -4.68
N HIS A 45 4.28 -6.79 -4.15
CA HIS A 45 3.68 -8.05 -3.70
C HIS A 45 2.37 -8.40 -4.43
N TYR A 46 1.99 -7.63 -5.46
CA TYR A 46 0.93 -8.00 -6.41
C TYR A 46 1.56 -8.36 -7.76
N GLY A 47 0.99 -9.36 -8.41
CA GLY A 47 1.67 -10.24 -9.36
C GLY A 47 2.31 -9.50 -10.53
N GLY A 48 3.59 -9.83 -10.80
CA GLY A 48 4.26 -9.41 -12.02
C GLY A 48 3.59 -9.97 -13.28
N GLU A 49 4.29 -9.91 -14.42
CA GLU A 49 3.85 -10.47 -15.71
C GLU A 49 3.36 -11.94 -15.64
N ASP A 50 3.71 -12.66 -14.57
CA ASP A 50 3.44 -14.09 -14.38
C ASP A 50 2.11 -14.45 -13.67
N ASP A 51 1.28 -13.50 -13.17
CA ASP A 51 -0.08 -13.79 -12.65
C ASP A 51 -1.16 -13.10 -13.51
N PRO A 52 -1.50 -13.66 -14.69
CA PRO A 52 -2.47 -13.06 -15.61
C PRO A 52 -3.91 -13.03 -15.07
N TYR A 53 -4.21 -13.73 -13.97
CA TYR A 53 -5.57 -13.90 -13.44
C TYR A 53 -5.79 -13.19 -12.10
N GLU A 54 -5.28 -11.97 -11.96
CA GLU A 54 -5.68 -11.11 -10.85
C GLU A 54 -7.18 -10.83 -10.92
N ALA A 55 -7.87 -11.00 -9.78
CA ALA A 55 -9.31 -10.87 -9.71
C ALA A 55 -9.82 -9.52 -10.24
N ILE A 56 -9.07 -8.43 -10.04
CA ILE A 56 -9.43 -7.10 -10.53
C ILE A 56 -9.49 -7.05 -12.06
N LYS A 57 -8.49 -7.64 -12.75
CA LYS A 57 -8.43 -7.69 -14.22
C LYS A 57 -9.62 -8.45 -14.80
N VAL A 58 -10.00 -9.57 -14.17
CA VAL A 58 -11.17 -10.36 -14.58
C VAL A 58 -12.47 -9.59 -14.36
N ILE A 59 -12.60 -8.92 -13.21
CA ILE A 59 -13.79 -8.13 -12.86
C ILE A 59 -13.99 -6.99 -13.86
N GLU A 60 -12.93 -6.29 -14.22
CA GLU A 60 -12.95 -5.20 -15.21
C GLU A 60 -13.24 -5.73 -16.62
N ALA A 61 -12.55 -6.78 -17.05
CA ALA A 61 -12.71 -7.36 -18.38
C ALA A 61 -14.13 -7.90 -18.63
N TRP A 62 -14.78 -8.45 -17.60
CA TRP A 62 -16.15 -8.97 -17.71
C TRP A 62 -17.23 -7.93 -17.34
N GLY A 63 -16.84 -6.73 -16.95
CA GLY A 63 -17.77 -5.67 -16.54
C GLY A 63 -18.65 -6.07 -15.35
N LEU A 64 -18.09 -6.80 -14.37
CA LEU A 64 -18.88 -7.32 -13.26
C LEU A 64 -19.28 -6.19 -12.30
N GLY A 65 -20.56 -6.18 -11.92
CA GLY A 65 -21.08 -5.29 -10.88
C GLY A 65 -20.52 -5.59 -9.49
N PHE A 66 -20.84 -4.72 -8.52
CA PHE A 66 -20.25 -4.78 -7.18
C PHE A 66 -20.40 -6.15 -6.50
N ASN A 67 -21.58 -6.76 -6.51
CA ASN A 67 -21.78 -8.04 -5.82
C ASN A 67 -21.08 -9.18 -6.56
N ILE A 68 -21.33 -9.34 -7.87
CA ILE A 68 -20.73 -10.42 -8.68
C ILE A 68 -19.20 -10.32 -8.71
N GLY A 69 -18.65 -9.11 -8.81
CA GLY A 69 -17.20 -8.92 -8.77
C GLY A 69 -16.60 -9.33 -7.43
N ASN A 70 -17.26 -9.01 -6.30
CA ASN A 70 -16.83 -9.50 -4.99
C ASN A 70 -16.95 -11.03 -4.87
N THR A 71 -18.01 -11.64 -5.41
CA THR A 71 -18.18 -13.10 -5.45
C THR A 71 -16.99 -13.77 -6.14
N VAL A 72 -16.60 -13.30 -7.33
CA VAL A 72 -15.44 -13.83 -8.09
C VAL A 72 -14.13 -13.61 -7.33
N LYS A 73 -13.92 -12.41 -6.77
CA LYS A 73 -12.72 -12.09 -5.97
C LYS A 73 -12.51 -13.07 -4.82
N TYR A 74 -13.56 -13.34 -4.04
CA TYR A 74 -13.44 -14.24 -2.89
C TYR A 74 -13.30 -15.72 -3.32
N LEU A 75 -13.91 -16.13 -4.43
CA LEU A 75 -13.65 -17.47 -5.00
C LEU A 75 -12.19 -17.64 -5.41
N ALA A 76 -11.65 -16.69 -6.18
CA ALA A 76 -10.26 -16.72 -6.63
C ALA A 76 -9.25 -16.70 -5.46
N ARG A 77 -9.63 -16.11 -4.32
CA ARG A 77 -8.76 -16.00 -3.14
C ARG A 77 -8.80 -17.20 -2.20
N ALA A 78 -9.88 -17.99 -2.23
CA ALA A 78 -10.15 -19.02 -1.23
C ALA A 78 -8.98 -20.00 -1.05
N ASP A 79 -8.22 -20.27 -2.12
CA ASP A 79 -7.11 -21.23 -2.10
C ASP A 79 -5.72 -20.61 -1.93
N LYS A 80 -5.61 -19.28 -1.85
CA LYS A 80 -4.31 -18.60 -1.77
C LYS A 80 -3.89 -18.22 -0.33
N LYS A 81 -4.81 -18.14 0.65
CA LYS A 81 -4.52 -17.52 1.98
C LYS A 81 -4.87 -18.35 3.22
N GLY A 82 -5.06 -19.67 3.09
CA GLY A 82 -5.36 -20.56 4.24
C GLY A 82 -6.70 -20.27 4.95
N LYS A 83 -7.55 -19.42 4.36
CA LYS A 83 -8.86 -19.01 4.90
C LYS A 83 -10.01 -19.41 3.97
N ARG A 84 -9.88 -20.59 3.32
CA ARG A 84 -10.81 -21.07 2.29
C ARG A 84 -12.27 -20.95 2.69
N LEU A 85 -12.63 -21.48 3.86
CA LEU A 85 -14.02 -21.46 4.33
C LEU A 85 -14.56 -20.03 4.55
N GLU A 86 -13.75 -19.12 5.06
CA GLU A 86 -14.15 -17.71 5.27
C GLU A 86 -14.40 -17.02 3.93
N ASP A 87 -13.52 -17.23 2.96
CA ASP A 87 -13.65 -16.65 1.62
C ASP A 87 -14.84 -17.24 0.86
N LEU A 88 -15.08 -18.55 0.95
CA LEU A 88 -16.28 -19.17 0.38
C LEU A 88 -17.57 -18.61 1.00
N LYS A 89 -17.61 -18.43 2.32
CA LYS A 89 -18.76 -17.81 3.00
C LYS A 89 -19.00 -16.36 2.55
N LYS A 90 -17.93 -15.57 2.38
CA LYS A 90 -18.02 -14.20 1.85
C LYS A 90 -18.53 -14.19 0.41
N SER A 91 -18.01 -15.07 -0.44
CA SER A 91 -18.48 -15.21 -1.82
C SER A 91 -19.98 -15.53 -1.88
N LEU A 92 -20.44 -16.50 -1.09
CA LEU A 92 -21.85 -16.85 -0.97
C LEU A 92 -22.71 -15.67 -0.49
N TRP A 93 -22.23 -14.88 0.46
CA TRP A 93 -22.95 -13.71 0.95
C TRP A 93 -23.21 -12.67 -0.14
N TYR A 94 -22.20 -12.36 -0.97
CA TYR A 94 -22.36 -11.42 -2.08
C TYR A 94 -23.28 -11.99 -3.18
N LEU A 95 -23.16 -13.29 -3.49
CA LEU A 95 -24.02 -13.93 -4.48
C LEU A 95 -25.50 -13.91 -4.04
N ASN A 96 -25.76 -14.21 -2.77
CA ASN A 96 -27.11 -14.13 -2.21
C ASN A 96 -27.69 -12.71 -2.22
N ARG A 97 -26.87 -11.67 -2.17
CA ARG A 97 -27.32 -10.28 -2.30
C ARG A 97 -27.68 -9.95 -3.74
N GLU A 98 -26.89 -10.41 -4.71
CA GLU A 98 -27.21 -10.22 -6.12
C GLU A 98 -28.55 -10.88 -6.47
N ILE A 99 -28.78 -12.11 -5.99
CA ILE A 99 -30.04 -12.84 -6.24
C ILE A 99 -31.27 -12.13 -5.66
N LYS A 100 -31.08 -11.31 -4.62
CA LYS A 100 -32.18 -10.61 -3.92
C LYS A 100 -32.49 -9.22 -4.49
N ASN A 101 -31.62 -8.67 -5.34
CA ASN A 101 -31.80 -7.37 -5.99
C ASN A 101 -32.74 -7.50 -7.21
#